data_AF-A0A1Z9HK29-F1
#
_entry.id   AF-A0A1Z9HK29-F1
#
_cell.length_a   1.000
_cell.length_b   1.000
_cell.length_c   1.000
_cell.angle_alpha   90.00
_cell.angle_beta   90.00
_cell.angle_gamma   90.00
#
_symmetry.space_group_name_H-M   'P 1'
#
loop_
_entity.id
_entity.type
_entity.pdbx_description
1 polymer ?
#
loop_
_entity_poly.entity_id
_entity_poly.type
_entity_poly.pdbx_seq_one_letter_code
_entity_poly.pdbx_strand_id
1 'polypeptide(L)'
;MTAIVENVQKQGVESSIITLYDLEYATGVFAYFTSAIDEDLSSIQFRDVGGTIRTYTPIPIELEGFDVQSDGAIARPTMTVANIESTFKDALGGLGFEDLIGKRITRRTTQEKYLVGNSGDSTPPVEFPSVTYVIDRLASKSVMAVEFELAAPFDLAGIKLPRRVVVGGACPWKYQGASTTLAEVNKEGGCSWRLDNKINIGGTDYLLAINESDEMILLKTAVTGAASNASGLSSFTQNSFYFTATAQQRYGTTGVLLDVNNADTRQYWFCIRATSTAPSDTNSAFRKIRVYQAFSTSGAYYGYRDKAFNDVVLQSGVFWRVQRTSLTGYGGTQTSISENIYWTKADRCGKQITSCRLRFQAKLHPSVSGAFSALQDNTKALPFGGYPGVIQRRR
;
A
#
# COMPACT_ATOMS: atom_id res chain seq x y z
N MET A 1 2.58 -16.43 28.39
CA MET A 1 3.36 -17.59 27.91
C MET A 1 4.00 -18.39 29.05
N THR A 2 4.36 -17.78 30.19
CA THR A 2 5.02 -18.44 31.34
C THR A 2 4.11 -19.39 32.14
N ALA A 3 2.85 -19.01 32.41
CA ALA A 3 1.95 -19.78 33.28
C ALA A 3 1.56 -21.18 32.76
N ILE A 4 1.48 -21.37 31.43
CA ILE A 4 1.12 -22.68 30.86
C ILE A 4 2.30 -23.65 30.88
N VAL A 5 3.52 -23.15 30.66
CA VAL A 5 4.76 -23.94 30.71
C VAL A 5 5.02 -24.43 32.13
N GLU A 6 4.85 -23.56 33.13
CA GLU A 6 4.96 -23.93 34.54
C GLU A 6 3.96 -25.01 34.96
N ASN A 7 2.76 -25.01 34.40
CA ASN A 7 1.73 -26.00 34.72
C ASN A 7 1.95 -27.34 34.01
N VAL A 8 2.53 -27.37 32.81
CA VAL A 8 2.89 -28.63 32.12
C VAL A 8 4.09 -29.34 32.81
N GLN A 9 4.94 -28.58 33.52
CA GLN A 9 6.11 -29.12 34.23
C GLN A 9 5.78 -29.72 35.61
N LYS A 10 4.55 -29.56 36.11
CA LYS A 10 4.11 -30.18 37.37
C LYS A 10 3.80 -31.67 37.14
N GLN A 11 4.22 -32.53 38.06
CA GLN A 11 4.01 -33.99 37.97
C GLN A 11 2.54 -34.44 38.15
N GLY A 12 1.64 -33.52 38.54
CA GLY A 12 0.21 -33.80 38.62
C GLY A 12 -0.52 -33.38 37.35
N VAL A 13 -1.30 -34.28 36.74
CA VAL A 13 -2.25 -33.91 35.68
C VAL A 13 -3.43 -33.21 36.33
N GLU A 14 -3.36 -31.88 36.48
CA GLU A 14 -4.42 -31.11 37.14
C GLU A 14 -5.65 -30.86 36.24
N SER A 15 -5.52 -30.98 34.92
CA SER A 15 -6.58 -30.59 33.97
C SER A 15 -6.34 -31.18 32.57
N SER A 16 -7.41 -31.55 31.87
CA SER A 16 -7.37 -32.12 30.51
C SER A 16 -6.98 -31.07 29.46
N ILE A 17 -6.37 -31.50 28.34
CA ILE A 17 -6.05 -30.62 27.20
C ILE A 17 -7.26 -30.59 26.26
N ILE A 18 -7.69 -29.38 25.91
CA ILE A 18 -8.81 -29.13 25.00
C ILE A 18 -8.29 -28.48 23.73
N THR A 19 -8.76 -28.98 22.58
CA THR A 19 -8.47 -28.41 21.27
C THR A 19 -9.70 -27.68 20.74
N LEU A 20 -9.50 -26.43 20.34
CA LEU A 20 -10.51 -25.53 19.81
C LEU A 20 -10.13 -25.12 18.38
N TYR A 21 -11.12 -24.92 17.52
CA TYR A 21 -10.94 -24.58 16.11
C TYR A 21 -11.73 -23.32 15.74
N ASP A 22 -11.03 -22.36 15.15
CA ASP A 22 -11.61 -21.14 14.61
C ASP A 22 -11.53 -21.20 13.07
N LEU A 23 -12.67 -21.31 12.39
CA LEU A 23 -12.74 -21.34 10.92
C LEU A 23 -13.24 -19.99 10.40
N GLU A 24 -12.39 -19.26 9.68
CA GLU A 24 -12.73 -18.00 9.04
C GLU A 24 -13.32 -18.26 7.63
N TYR A 25 -14.63 -18.21 7.50
CA TYR A 25 -15.32 -18.45 6.23
C TYR A 25 -15.57 -17.16 5.41
N ALA A 26 -15.59 -16.01 6.07
CA ALA A 26 -15.57 -14.68 5.45
C ALA A 26 -14.69 -13.74 6.29
N THR A 27 -14.20 -12.66 5.69
CA THR A 27 -13.29 -11.73 6.37
C THR A 27 -13.87 -11.25 7.70
N GLY A 28 -13.24 -11.65 8.81
CA GLY A 28 -13.67 -11.29 10.16
C GLY A 28 -14.91 -12.02 10.68
N VAL A 29 -15.39 -13.04 9.97
CA VAL A 29 -16.53 -13.88 10.38
C VAL A 29 -16.06 -15.31 10.58
N PHE A 30 -16.28 -15.82 11.78
CA PHE A 30 -15.71 -17.09 12.25
C PHE A 30 -16.80 -18.04 12.71
N ALA A 31 -16.59 -19.32 12.43
CA ALA A 31 -17.31 -20.41 13.06
C ALA A 31 -16.38 -21.12 14.06
N TYR A 32 -16.92 -21.49 15.21
CA TYR A 32 -16.15 -21.96 16.38
C TYR A 32 -16.55 -23.39 16.74
N PHE A 33 -15.58 -24.30 16.68
CA PHE A 33 -15.82 -25.73 16.89
C PHE A 33 -14.83 -26.36 17.85
N THR A 34 -15.27 -27.42 18.52
CA THR A 34 -14.41 -28.23 19.39
C THR A 34 -14.61 -29.70 19.08
N SER A 35 -13.53 -30.47 19.18
CA SER A 35 -13.59 -31.94 19.15
C SER A 35 -13.85 -32.54 20.53
N ALA A 36 -13.70 -31.74 21.59
CA ALA A 36 -13.95 -32.18 22.95
C ALA A 36 -15.46 -32.27 23.20
N ILE A 37 -15.88 -33.41 23.74
CA ILE A 37 -17.24 -33.64 24.23
C ILE A 37 -17.17 -33.51 25.74
N ASP A 38 -17.89 -32.54 26.29
CA ASP A 38 -18.13 -32.44 27.73
C ASP A 38 -19.14 -33.52 28.16
N GLU A 39 -19.18 -33.89 29.46
CA GLU A 39 -20.06 -34.95 29.98
C GLU A 39 -21.55 -34.69 29.67
N ASP A 40 -21.92 -33.43 29.47
CA ASP A 40 -23.27 -32.96 29.16
C ASP A 40 -23.53 -32.66 27.66
N LEU A 41 -22.59 -32.99 26.75
CA LEU A 41 -22.68 -32.64 25.31
C LEU A 41 -22.85 -31.13 25.02
N SER A 42 -22.47 -30.27 25.97
CA SER A 42 -22.71 -28.83 25.91
C SER A 42 -21.62 -28.08 25.12
N SER A 43 -21.90 -26.83 24.72
CA SER A 43 -20.93 -25.98 24.02
C SER A 43 -19.91 -25.40 25.00
N ILE A 44 -18.63 -25.41 24.61
CA ILE A 44 -17.53 -24.91 25.44
C ILE A 44 -17.37 -23.41 25.25
N GLN A 45 -17.07 -22.67 26.32
CA GLN A 45 -16.82 -21.22 26.25
C GLN A 45 -15.36 -20.87 26.52
N PHE A 46 -14.75 -20.09 25.63
CA PHE A 46 -13.37 -19.63 25.76
C PHE A 46 -13.22 -18.17 25.31
N ARG A 47 -12.29 -17.42 25.90
CA ARG A 47 -12.06 -16.01 25.55
C ARG A 47 -11.12 -15.87 24.37
N ASP A 48 -11.35 -14.86 23.53
CA ASP A 48 -10.37 -14.39 22.57
C ASP A 48 -9.35 -13.42 23.20
N VAL A 49 -8.32 -13.04 22.44
CA VAL A 49 -7.26 -12.13 22.92
C VAL A 49 -7.81 -10.76 23.34
N GLY A 50 -8.96 -10.35 22.79
CA GLY A 50 -9.66 -9.12 23.15
C GLY A 50 -10.57 -9.25 24.38
N GLY A 51 -10.67 -10.44 24.99
CA GLY A 51 -11.52 -10.72 26.15
C GLY A 51 -12.98 -11.09 25.82
N THR A 52 -13.35 -11.18 24.54
CA THR A 52 -14.71 -11.57 24.14
C THR A 52 -14.90 -13.07 24.33
N ILE A 53 -16.03 -13.46 24.94
CA ILE A 53 -16.39 -14.87 25.13
C ILE A 53 -16.88 -15.44 23.80
N ARG A 54 -16.30 -16.56 23.38
CA ARG A 54 -16.68 -17.33 22.19
C ARG A 54 -17.22 -18.69 22.61
N THR A 55 -18.31 -19.09 21.97
CA THR A 55 -18.97 -20.39 22.21
C THR A 55 -18.57 -21.35 21.10
N TYR A 56 -17.95 -22.47 21.48
CA TYR A 56 -17.46 -23.52 20.62
C TYR A 56 -18.45 -24.69 20.63
N THR A 57 -19.03 -24.99 19.47
CA THR A 57 -19.97 -26.09 19.32
C THR A 57 -19.23 -27.42 19.11
N PRO A 58 -19.63 -28.50 19.82
CA PRO A 58 -19.02 -29.82 19.62
C PRO A 58 -19.38 -30.35 18.23
N ILE A 59 -18.36 -30.58 17.40
CA ILE A 59 -18.50 -31.22 16.09
C ILE A 59 -17.49 -32.36 16.02
N PRO A 60 -17.86 -33.56 15.52
CA PRO A 60 -16.90 -34.63 15.30
C PRO A 60 -15.91 -34.21 14.20
N ILE A 61 -14.75 -33.72 14.64
CA ILE A 61 -13.67 -33.25 13.79
C ILE A 61 -12.35 -33.82 14.31
N GLU A 62 -11.56 -34.33 13.38
CA GLU A 62 -10.26 -34.92 13.64
C GLU A 62 -9.22 -34.22 12.77
N LEU A 63 -8.16 -33.75 13.42
CA LEU A 63 -7.07 -33.01 12.79
C LEU A 63 -5.76 -33.73 13.09
N GLU A 64 -5.17 -34.35 12.07
CA GLU A 64 -3.94 -35.14 12.18
C GLU A 64 -2.84 -34.62 11.24
N GLY A 65 -1.58 -34.98 11.51
CA GLY A 65 -0.45 -34.61 10.65
C GLY A 65 0.16 -33.23 10.93
N PHE A 66 -0.04 -32.67 12.11
CA PHE A 66 0.53 -31.39 12.56
C PHE A 66 2.01 -31.50 13.00
N ASP A 67 2.80 -32.32 12.31
CA ASP A 67 4.17 -32.56 12.72
C ASP A 67 5.08 -31.37 12.37
N VAL A 68 5.87 -30.92 13.34
CA VAL A 68 6.83 -29.83 13.16
C VAL A 68 8.19 -30.47 12.86
N GLN A 69 8.39 -30.81 11.60
CA GLN A 69 9.66 -31.32 11.12
C GLN A 69 10.65 -30.16 10.89
N SER A 70 11.89 -30.35 11.33
CA SER A 70 12.96 -29.34 11.15
C SER A 70 13.65 -29.42 9.78
N ASP A 71 13.44 -30.52 9.05
CA ASP A 71 14.02 -30.78 7.74
C ASP A 71 12.99 -31.45 6.82
N GLY A 72 13.05 -31.15 5.52
CA GLY A 72 12.16 -31.71 4.50
C GLY A 72 10.93 -30.87 4.13
N ALA A 73 9.98 -31.52 3.45
CA ALA A 73 8.74 -30.90 3.01
C ALA A 73 7.84 -30.57 4.23
N ILE A 74 7.17 -29.41 4.17
CA ILE A 74 6.22 -29.00 5.21
C ILE A 74 5.10 -30.04 5.31
N ALA A 75 4.78 -30.42 6.54
CA ALA A 75 3.66 -31.30 6.81
C ALA A 75 2.36 -30.67 6.27
N ARG A 76 1.55 -31.49 5.59
CA ARG A 76 0.23 -31.13 5.08
C ARG A 76 -0.81 -31.87 5.93
N PRO A 77 -1.31 -31.25 7.00
CA PRO A 77 -2.25 -31.91 7.91
C PRO A 77 -3.54 -32.25 7.19
N THR A 78 -4.21 -33.31 7.65
CA THR A 78 -5.53 -33.70 7.16
C THR A 78 -6.56 -33.32 8.21
N MET A 79 -7.65 -32.69 7.77
CA MET A 79 -8.81 -32.40 8.59
C MET A 79 -9.98 -33.27 8.12
N THR A 80 -10.41 -34.18 8.98
CA THR A 80 -11.54 -35.08 8.74
C THR A 80 -12.73 -34.60 9.55
N VAL A 81 -13.85 -34.35 8.88
CA VAL A 81 -15.10 -33.93 9.51
C VAL A 81 -16.17 -34.98 9.22
N ALA A 82 -16.92 -35.41 10.23
CA ALA A 82 -18.07 -36.28 9.99
C ALA A 82 -19.08 -35.59 9.06
N ASN A 83 -19.57 -36.31 8.05
CA ASN A 83 -20.46 -35.76 7.02
C ASN A 83 -21.91 -35.64 7.53
N ILE A 84 -22.11 -34.83 8.57
CA ILE A 84 -23.42 -34.46 9.09
C ILE A 84 -23.85 -33.19 8.35
N GLU A 85 -24.30 -33.36 7.10
CA GLU A 85 -24.47 -32.23 6.16
C GLU A 85 -25.33 -31.08 6.69
N SER A 86 -26.34 -31.32 7.54
CA SER A 86 -27.18 -30.25 8.09
C SER A 86 -26.47 -29.45 9.18
N THR A 87 -25.96 -30.10 10.23
CA THR A 87 -25.34 -29.44 11.38
C THR A 87 -24.08 -28.67 11.01
N PHE A 88 -23.25 -29.23 10.10
CA PHE A 88 -22.03 -28.56 9.67
C PHE A 88 -22.32 -27.38 8.72
N LYS A 89 -23.31 -27.49 7.82
CA LYS A 89 -23.73 -26.35 6.97
C LYS A 89 -24.35 -25.23 7.79
N ASP A 90 -25.19 -25.54 8.77
CA ASP A 90 -25.81 -24.54 9.64
C ASP A 90 -24.75 -23.77 10.45
N ALA A 91 -23.77 -24.50 10.97
CA ALA A 91 -22.60 -23.96 11.65
C ALA A 91 -21.75 -23.01 10.77
N LEU A 92 -21.75 -23.21 9.45
CA LEU A 92 -20.98 -22.43 8.47
C LEU A 92 -21.79 -21.37 7.75
N GLY A 93 -23.02 -21.09 8.20
CA GLY A 93 -23.89 -20.10 7.58
C GLY A 93 -24.39 -20.50 6.18
N GLY A 94 -24.54 -21.80 5.93
CA GLY A 94 -25.09 -22.37 4.68
C GLY A 94 -24.07 -22.61 3.56
N LEU A 95 -22.76 -22.46 3.84
CA LEU A 95 -21.70 -22.72 2.86
C LEU A 95 -21.53 -24.23 2.60
N GLY A 96 -21.24 -24.58 1.34
CA GLY A 96 -20.86 -25.94 0.98
C GLY A 96 -19.41 -26.26 1.34
N PHE A 97 -19.06 -27.54 1.32
CA PHE A 97 -17.68 -27.98 1.59
C PHE A 97 -16.66 -27.40 0.59
N GLU A 98 -17.05 -27.22 -0.67
CA GLU A 98 -16.18 -26.64 -1.70
C GLU A 98 -15.90 -25.15 -1.47
N ASP A 99 -16.83 -24.43 -0.84
CA ASP A 99 -16.67 -23.00 -0.53
C ASP A 99 -15.64 -22.75 0.59
N LEU A 100 -15.20 -23.83 1.27
CA LEU A 100 -14.17 -23.79 2.30
C LEU A 100 -12.76 -23.80 1.73
N ILE A 101 -12.58 -24.07 0.43
CA ILE A 101 -11.26 -24.02 -0.20
C ILE A 101 -10.72 -22.58 -0.16
N GLY A 102 -9.48 -22.44 0.33
CA GLY A 102 -8.82 -21.15 0.56
C GLY A 102 -9.20 -20.45 1.88
N LYS A 103 -10.10 -21.03 2.68
CA LYS A 103 -10.44 -20.49 4.01
C LYS A 103 -9.40 -20.87 5.06
N ARG A 104 -9.33 -20.07 6.13
CA ARG A 104 -8.32 -20.21 7.18
C ARG A 104 -8.92 -20.95 8.37
N ILE A 105 -8.23 -21.97 8.84
CA ILE A 105 -8.54 -22.64 10.10
C ILE A 105 -7.41 -22.38 11.09
N THR A 106 -7.76 -21.95 12.29
CA THR A 106 -6.82 -21.76 13.39
C THR A 106 -7.09 -22.79 14.46
N ARG A 107 -6.08 -23.60 14.77
CA ARG A 107 -6.11 -24.55 15.87
C ARG A 107 -5.57 -23.87 17.12
N ARG A 108 -6.36 -23.87 18.18
CA ARG A 108 -6.03 -23.37 19.51
C ARG A 108 -6.02 -24.55 20.48
N THR A 109 -5.07 -24.58 21.40
CA THR A 109 -4.98 -25.62 22.42
C THR A 109 -4.85 -24.96 23.79
N THR A 110 -5.67 -25.40 24.74
CA THR A 110 -5.65 -24.89 26.11
C THR A 110 -5.93 -26.03 27.10
N GLN A 111 -5.86 -25.74 28.40
CA GLN A 111 -6.28 -26.68 29.44
C GLN A 111 -7.69 -26.30 29.90
N GLU A 112 -8.49 -27.30 30.27
CA GLU A 112 -9.89 -27.12 30.71
C GLU A 112 -10.06 -26.09 31.83
N LYS A 113 -9.11 -26.00 32.76
CA LYS A 113 -9.15 -25.01 33.85
C LYS A 113 -9.11 -23.54 33.38
N TYR A 114 -8.69 -23.29 32.14
CA TYR A 114 -8.64 -21.94 31.54
C TYR A 114 -9.90 -21.59 30.74
N LEU A 115 -10.88 -22.49 30.65
CA LEU A 115 -12.18 -22.19 30.07
C LEU A 115 -12.97 -21.19 30.92
N VAL A 116 -13.94 -20.52 30.29
CA VAL A 116 -14.82 -19.56 30.97
C VAL A 116 -15.62 -20.28 32.05
N GLY A 117 -15.62 -19.71 33.26
CA GLY A 117 -16.31 -20.30 34.43
C GLY A 117 -15.42 -21.20 35.30
N ASN A 118 -14.21 -21.52 34.86
CA ASN A 118 -13.24 -22.29 35.63
C ASN A 118 -12.22 -21.40 36.36
N SER A 119 -11.45 -21.99 37.28
CA SER A 119 -10.55 -21.27 38.20
C SER A 119 -9.40 -20.50 37.52
N GLY A 120 -9.07 -20.83 36.28
CA GLY A 120 -8.03 -20.20 35.48
C GLY A 120 -8.53 -19.19 34.43
N ASP A 121 -9.84 -18.95 34.32
CA ASP A 121 -10.37 -17.96 33.37
C ASP A 121 -9.70 -16.59 33.56
N SER A 122 -9.09 -16.07 32.50
CA SER A 122 -8.33 -14.83 32.54
C SER A 122 -8.33 -14.12 31.19
N THR A 123 -8.05 -12.81 31.20
CA THR A 123 -7.91 -11.98 30.00
C THR A 123 -6.57 -11.26 30.07
N PRO A 124 -5.64 -11.45 29.12
CA PRO A 124 -5.75 -12.30 27.93
C PRO A 124 -5.83 -13.81 28.25
N PRO A 125 -6.44 -14.62 27.38
CA PRO A 125 -6.61 -16.05 27.59
C PRO A 125 -5.26 -16.77 27.66
N VAL A 126 -5.19 -17.84 28.46
CA VAL A 126 -4.00 -18.70 28.55
C VAL A 126 -4.17 -19.86 27.59
N GLU A 127 -3.29 -19.95 26.59
CA GLU A 127 -3.29 -21.01 25.57
C GLU A 127 -1.86 -21.32 25.11
N PHE A 128 -1.70 -22.48 24.47
CA PHE A 128 -0.50 -22.82 23.70
C PHE A 128 -0.45 -21.98 22.41
N PRO A 129 0.72 -21.85 21.76
CA PRO A 129 0.83 -21.14 20.49
C PRO A 129 -0.20 -21.66 19.48
N SER A 130 -1.10 -20.78 19.04
CA SER A 130 -2.10 -21.12 18.04
C SER A 130 -1.43 -21.24 16.66
N VAL A 131 -1.95 -22.17 15.86
CA VAL A 131 -1.39 -22.45 14.51
C VAL A 131 -2.49 -22.29 13.48
N THR A 132 -2.23 -21.50 12.45
CA THR A 132 -3.19 -21.23 11.37
C THR A 132 -2.78 -21.90 10.08
N TYR A 133 -3.71 -22.65 9.49
CA TYR A 133 -3.58 -23.30 8.19
C TYR A 133 -4.64 -22.78 7.22
N VAL A 134 -4.44 -23.05 5.94
CA VAL A 134 -5.39 -22.77 4.86
C VAL A 134 -5.86 -24.09 4.29
N ILE A 135 -7.17 -24.23 4.06
CA ILE A 135 -7.74 -25.40 3.37
C ILE A 135 -7.31 -25.33 1.90
N ASP A 136 -6.47 -26.26 1.45
CA ASP A 136 -5.90 -26.27 0.09
C ASP A 136 -6.86 -26.94 -0.90
N ARG A 137 -7.36 -28.13 -0.54
CA ARG A 137 -8.31 -28.89 -1.36
C ARG A 137 -9.16 -29.86 -0.55
N LEU A 138 -10.28 -30.25 -1.15
CA LEU A 138 -11.06 -31.41 -0.71
C LEU A 138 -10.35 -32.68 -1.18
N ALA A 139 -9.85 -33.48 -0.24
CA ALA A 139 -9.10 -34.71 -0.51
C ALA A 139 -10.05 -35.88 -0.81
N SER A 140 -11.11 -36.03 -0.02
CA SER A 140 -12.14 -37.05 -0.24
C SER A 140 -13.49 -36.61 0.32
N LYS A 141 -14.57 -37.10 -0.28
CA LYS A 141 -15.94 -36.91 0.20
C LYS A 141 -16.69 -38.24 0.14
N SER A 142 -17.12 -38.71 1.30
CA SER A 142 -17.95 -39.91 1.45
C SER A 142 -19.29 -39.56 2.13
N VAL A 143 -20.21 -40.52 2.20
CA VAL A 143 -21.48 -40.34 2.94
C VAL A 143 -21.24 -40.18 4.44
N MET A 144 -20.12 -40.68 4.97
CA MET A 144 -19.83 -40.70 6.40
C MET A 144 -18.89 -39.58 6.85
N ALA A 145 -17.94 -39.17 5.99
CA ALA A 145 -16.90 -38.20 6.33
C ALA A 145 -16.43 -37.40 5.11
N VAL A 146 -15.93 -36.20 5.37
CA VAL A 146 -15.31 -35.27 4.42
C VAL A 146 -13.89 -34.98 4.89
N GLU A 147 -12.91 -35.17 4.01
CA GLU A 147 -11.49 -34.98 4.32
C GLU A 147 -10.93 -33.80 3.53
N PHE A 148 -10.29 -32.88 4.24
CA PHE A 148 -9.61 -31.72 3.69
C PHE A 148 -8.11 -31.83 3.89
N GLU A 149 -7.36 -31.46 2.85
CA GLU A 149 -5.92 -31.27 2.97
C GLU A 149 -5.63 -29.81 3.33
N LEU A 150 -4.88 -29.60 4.40
CA LEU A 150 -4.49 -28.29 4.88
C LEU A 150 -3.05 -27.96 4.45
N ALA A 151 -2.82 -26.71 4.07
CA ALA A 151 -1.51 -26.18 3.74
C ALA A 151 -1.14 -25.03 4.69
N ALA A 152 0.16 -24.90 4.99
CA ALA A 152 0.66 -23.70 5.65
C ALA A 152 0.41 -22.48 4.76
N PRO A 153 0.13 -21.28 5.30
CA PRO A 153 -0.19 -20.09 4.50
C PRO A 153 0.88 -19.69 3.46
N PHE A 154 2.11 -20.16 3.63
CA PHE A 154 3.26 -19.91 2.75
C PHE A 154 3.58 -21.07 1.79
N ASP A 155 2.95 -22.23 1.93
CA ASP A 155 3.10 -23.40 1.04
C ASP A 155 1.92 -23.55 0.04
N LEU A 156 1.08 -22.52 -0.07
CA LEU A 156 0.00 -22.51 -1.06
C LEU A 156 0.57 -22.41 -2.48
N ALA A 157 -0.01 -23.18 -3.40
CA ALA A 157 0.39 -23.18 -4.81
C ALA A 157 0.31 -21.76 -5.40
N GLY A 158 1.39 -21.33 -6.06
CA GLY A 158 1.50 -20.01 -6.68
C GLY A 158 1.96 -18.89 -5.74
N ILE A 159 2.09 -19.13 -4.44
CA ILE A 159 2.74 -18.19 -3.51
C ILE A 159 4.24 -18.48 -3.49
N LYS A 160 5.05 -17.51 -3.93
CA LYS A 160 6.52 -17.57 -3.82
C LYS A 160 6.98 -16.61 -2.73
N LEU A 161 7.78 -17.11 -1.80
CA LEU A 161 8.57 -16.29 -0.89
C LEU A 161 9.98 -16.14 -1.46
N PRO A 162 10.57 -14.93 -1.44
CA PRO A 162 9.98 -13.67 -1.01
C PRO A 162 8.96 -13.10 -2.02
N ARG A 163 7.82 -12.60 -1.53
CA ARG A 163 6.74 -12.02 -2.37
C ARG A 163 7.19 -10.78 -3.16
N ARG A 164 8.24 -10.10 -2.71
CA ARG A 164 8.84 -8.94 -3.38
C ARG A 164 10.20 -9.32 -3.94
N VAL A 165 10.35 -9.20 -5.25
CA VAL A 165 11.64 -9.31 -5.93
C VAL A 165 12.34 -7.96 -5.90
N VAL A 166 13.61 -7.94 -5.50
CA VAL A 166 14.46 -6.75 -5.59
C VAL A 166 14.86 -6.56 -7.05
N VAL A 167 14.27 -5.56 -7.71
CA VAL A 167 14.63 -5.17 -9.07
C VAL A 167 15.74 -4.12 -9.00
N GLY A 168 16.90 -4.41 -9.60
CA GLY A 168 18.00 -3.47 -9.67
C GLY A 168 17.59 -2.16 -10.33
N GLY A 169 18.03 -1.01 -9.80
CA GLY A 169 17.69 0.31 -10.34
C GLY A 169 16.47 0.99 -9.72
N ALA A 170 15.60 0.25 -9.03
CA ALA A 170 14.35 0.77 -8.48
C ALA A 170 14.34 0.81 -6.94
N CYS A 171 13.69 1.84 -6.39
CA CYS A 171 13.49 2.06 -4.96
C CYS A 171 12.37 1.17 -4.42
N PRO A 172 12.63 0.29 -3.42
CA PRO A 172 11.60 -0.56 -2.84
C PRO A 172 10.74 0.16 -1.79
N TRP A 173 11.15 1.33 -1.32
CA TRP A 173 10.47 1.99 -0.20
C TRP A 173 9.16 2.64 -0.58
N LYS A 174 8.24 2.70 0.39
CA LYS A 174 7.04 3.54 0.31
C LYS A 174 7.49 4.99 0.26
N TYR A 175 6.91 5.77 -0.67
CA TYR A 175 7.26 7.18 -0.80
C TYR A 175 6.83 7.95 0.46
N GLN A 176 7.69 8.82 0.98
CA GLN A 176 7.52 9.55 2.26
C GLN A 176 7.28 8.65 3.48
N GLY A 177 7.46 7.33 3.33
CA GLY A 177 7.14 6.36 4.39
C GLY A 177 8.04 6.48 5.61
N ALA A 178 9.25 7.03 5.47
CA ALA A 178 10.15 7.31 6.58
C ALA A 178 10.37 8.81 6.80
N SER A 179 9.37 9.64 6.43
CA SER A 179 9.42 11.09 6.63
C SER A 179 9.83 11.43 8.06
N THR A 180 10.69 12.43 8.23
CA THR A 180 11.11 12.92 9.56
C THR A 180 9.95 13.49 10.37
N THR A 181 8.83 13.81 9.71
CA THR A 181 7.61 14.32 10.34
C THR A 181 6.66 13.20 10.82
N LEU A 182 6.98 11.93 10.56
CA LEU A 182 6.20 10.79 11.05
C LEU A 182 6.71 10.33 12.42
N ALA A 183 5.79 9.93 13.29
CA ALA A 183 6.12 9.19 14.51
C ALA A 183 6.82 7.87 14.15
N GLU A 184 7.76 7.42 14.99
CA GLU A 184 8.62 6.26 14.69
C GLU A 184 7.81 4.99 14.38
N VAL A 185 6.75 4.73 15.14
CA VAL A 185 5.83 3.59 14.94
C VAL A 185 5.12 3.59 13.58
N ASN A 186 4.98 4.77 12.95
CA ASN A 186 4.31 4.94 11.67
C ASN A 186 5.28 4.96 10.48
N LYS A 187 6.60 4.83 10.73
CA LYS A 187 7.58 4.83 9.65
C LYS A 187 7.59 3.48 8.93
N GLU A 188 7.44 3.53 7.62
CA GLU A 188 7.45 2.38 6.72
C GLU A 188 8.48 2.57 5.59
N GLY A 189 9.58 1.83 5.64
CA GLY A 189 10.66 1.88 4.64
C GLY A 189 11.73 2.92 4.97
N GLY A 190 12.39 3.48 3.95
CA GLY A 190 13.55 4.37 4.10
C GLY A 190 13.48 5.70 3.36
N CYS A 191 12.33 6.04 2.76
CA CYS A 191 12.19 7.33 2.08
C CYS A 191 11.91 8.45 3.10
N SER A 192 12.93 9.24 3.41
CA SER A 192 12.88 10.35 4.38
C SER A 192 12.33 11.67 3.83
N TRP A 193 11.76 11.66 2.62
CA TRP A 193 11.14 12.86 2.06
C TRP A 193 9.97 13.33 2.93
N ARG A 194 9.88 14.65 3.17
CA ARG A 194 8.89 15.21 4.10
C ARG A 194 7.47 15.14 3.52
N LEU A 195 6.48 14.92 4.40
CA LEU A 195 5.05 14.85 4.02
C LEU A 195 4.48 16.18 3.52
N ASP A 196 5.06 17.30 3.95
CA ASP A 196 4.64 18.66 3.58
C ASP A 196 5.30 19.17 2.29
N ASN A 197 6.04 18.30 1.58
CA ASN A 197 6.73 18.61 0.33
C ASN A 197 7.70 19.80 0.44
N LYS A 198 8.32 19.98 1.62
CA LYS A 198 9.34 21.02 1.84
C LYS A 198 10.75 20.45 1.80
N ILE A 199 11.67 21.26 1.27
CA ILE A 199 13.11 21.08 1.39
C ILE A 199 13.74 22.30 2.03
N ASN A 200 14.62 22.08 3.02
CA ASN A 200 15.37 23.15 3.64
C ASN A 200 16.66 23.41 2.86
N ILE A 201 16.83 24.64 2.38
CA ILE A 201 18.04 25.09 1.69
C ILE A 201 18.50 26.38 2.37
N GLY A 202 19.66 26.34 3.04
CA GLY A 202 20.21 27.51 3.72
C GLY A 202 19.32 28.03 4.86
N GLY A 203 18.62 27.15 5.58
CA GLY A 203 17.73 27.51 6.69
C GLY A 203 16.32 27.91 6.27
N THR A 204 16.04 28.04 4.96
CA THR A 204 14.71 28.38 4.44
C THR A 204 14.04 27.15 3.84
N ASP A 205 12.76 26.94 4.16
CA ASP A 205 11.95 25.87 3.60
C ASP A 205 11.32 26.30 2.28
N TYR A 206 11.53 25.50 1.23
CA TYR A 206 10.96 25.69 -0.10
C TYR A 206 10.06 24.51 -0.47
N LEU A 207 8.93 24.79 -1.15
CA LEU A 207 8.03 23.74 -1.64
C LEU A 207 8.60 23.11 -2.92
N LEU A 208 8.79 21.79 -2.90
CA LEU A 208 9.24 21.03 -4.06
C LEU A 208 8.36 19.80 -4.24
N ALA A 209 7.79 19.68 -5.44
CA ALA A 209 7.05 18.50 -5.86
C ALA A 209 7.51 18.04 -7.24
N ILE A 210 7.49 16.72 -7.44
CA ILE A 210 7.92 16.08 -8.69
C ILE A 210 6.95 14.93 -8.97
N ASN A 211 6.54 14.75 -10.21
CA ASN A 211 5.62 13.67 -10.54
C ASN A 211 6.33 12.33 -10.79
N GLU A 212 5.55 11.30 -11.09
CA GLU A 212 5.98 9.95 -11.42
C GLU A 212 6.94 9.87 -12.63
N SER A 213 6.93 10.88 -13.50
CA SER A 213 7.75 10.97 -14.72
C SER A 213 8.99 11.85 -14.54
N ASP A 214 9.38 12.16 -13.30
CA ASP A 214 10.53 13.02 -12.97
C ASP A 214 10.41 14.48 -13.49
N GLU A 215 9.17 14.95 -13.66
CA GLU A 215 8.87 16.33 -14.07
C GLU A 215 8.61 17.19 -12.84
N MET A 216 9.37 18.27 -12.68
CA MET A 216 9.20 19.20 -11.57
C MET A 216 7.86 19.93 -11.67
N ILE A 217 7.22 20.14 -10.52
CA ILE A 217 5.97 20.88 -10.39
C ILE A 217 6.31 22.24 -9.75
N LEU A 218 6.25 23.31 -10.55
CA LEU A 218 6.68 24.66 -10.16
C LEU A 218 5.53 25.66 -10.17
N LEU A 219 5.68 26.77 -9.45
CA LEU A 219 4.63 27.79 -9.37
C LEU A 219 4.35 28.40 -10.74
N LYS A 220 3.08 28.37 -11.17
CA LYS A 220 2.66 28.81 -12.51
C LYS A 220 3.11 30.23 -12.83
N THR A 221 2.89 31.18 -11.93
CA THR A 221 3.26 32.59 -12.12
C THR A 221 4.77 32.80 -12.28
N ALA A 222 5.59 32.05 -11.54
CA ALA A 222 7.04 32.10 -11.64
C ALA A 222 7.53 31.56 -13.01
N VAL A 223 6.97 30.44 -13.46
CA VAL A 223 7.34 29.85 -14.76
C VAL A 223 6.82 30.70 -15.92
N THR A 224 5.59 31.18 -15.88
CA THR A 224 5.03 32.00 -16.97
C THR A 224 5.72 33.35 -17.12
N GLY A 225 6.20 33.93 -16.02
CA GLY A 225 6.97 35.18 -16.06
C GLY A 225 8.40 35.00 -16.57
N ALA A 226 8.97 33.79 -16.48
CA ALA A 226 10.34 33.50 -16.88
C ALA A 226 10.46 32.77 -18.24
N ALA A 227 9.41 32.10 -18.71
CA ALA A 227 9.48 31.23 -19.87
C ALA A 227 9.34 32.00 -21.20
N SER A 228 10.25 31.74 -22.14
CA SER A 228 10.16 32.26 -23.52
C SER A 228 9.47 31.27 -24.47
N ASN A 229 8.78 31.76 -25.49
CA ASN A 229 8.24 30.90 -26.54
C ASN A 229 9.41 30.26 -27.31
N ALA A 230 9.44 28.93 -27.39
CA ALA A 230 10.50 28.22 -28.12
C ALA A 230 10.37 28.33 -29.65
N SER A 231 9.17 28.66 -30.15
CA SER A 231 8.91 28.76 -31.59
C SER A 231 9.76 29.85 -32.23
N GLY A 232 10.50 29.49 -33.28
CA GLY A 232 11.34 30.42 -34.04
C GLY A 232 12.69 30.76 -33.40
N LEU A 233 13.03 30.19 -32.24
CA LEU A 233 14.36 30.37 -31.64
C LEU A 233 15.37 29.38 -32.24
N SER A 234 16.59 29.87 -32.47
CA SER A 234 17.74 29.09 -32.98
C SER A 234 18.79 28.76 -31.90
N SER A 235 18.60 29.28 -30.68
CA SER A 235 19.51 29.05 -29.56
C SER A 235 18.74 29.01 -28.24
N PHE A 236 19.10 28.06 -27.38
CA PHE A 236 18.49 27.83 -26.08
C PHE A 236 19.57 27.81 -25.01
N THR A 237 19.39 28.63 -23.98
CA THR A 237 20.38 28.86 -22.92
C THR A 237 20.10 27.93 -21.74
N GLN A 238 21.15 27.36 -21.16
CA GLN A 238 21.05 26.58 -19.94
C GLN A 238 20.42 27.40 -18.80
N ASN A 239 19.67 26.75 -17.90
CA ASN A 239 18.94 27.39 -16.81
C ASN A 239 17.92 28.44 -17.30
N SER A 240 17.30 28.18 -18.44
CA SER A 240 16.20 29.00 -18.95
C SER A 240 14.94 28.16 -19.11
N PHE A 241 13.79 28.80 -18.90
CA PHE A 241 12.48 28.20 -19.10
C PHE A 241 11.99 28.53 -20.51
N TYR A 242 11.37 27.55 -21.15
CA TYR A 242 10.74 27.71 -22.45
C TYR A 242 9.35 27.10 -22.45
N PHE A 243 8.51 27.50 -23.40
CA PHE A 243 7.24 26.83 -23.65
C PHE A 243 7.01 26.57 -25.12
N THR A 244 6.28 25.51 -25.40
CA THR A 244 5.70 25.21 -26.72
C THR A 244 4.19 25.19 -26.59
N ALA A 245 3.51 25.83 -27.53
CA ALA A 245 2.06 25.70 -27.64
C ALA A 245 1.72 24.28 -28.14
N THR A 246 0.67 23.67 -27.60
CA THR A 246 0.26 22.33 -28.02
C THR A 246 -1.25 22.26 -28.00
N ALA A 247 -1.88 21.89 -29.12
CA ALA A 247 -3.32 21.67 -29.16
C ALA A 247 -3.68 20.50 -28.26
N GLN A 248 -4.70 20.68 -27.42
CA GLN A 248 -5.12 19.68 -26.44
C GLN A 248 -6.63 19.48 -26.48
N GLN A 249 -7.07 18.32 -26.02
CA GLN A 249 -8.49 18.05 -25.80
C GLN A 249 -8.77 18.05 -24.30
N ARG A 250 -9.59 18.98 -23.84
CA ARG A 250 -10.08 18.99 -22.45
C ARG A 250 -11.45 18.36 -22.39
N TYR A 251 -11.78 17.71 -21.30
CA TYR A 251 -13.15 17.28 -21.10
C TYR A 251 -14.02 18.50 -20.73
N GLY A 252 -15.13 18.67 -21.43
CA GLY A 252 -16.12 19.71 -21.17
C GLY A 252 -17.08 19.34 -20.04
N THR A 253 -18.00 20.26 -19.76
CA THR A 253 -19.04 20.13 -18.73
C THR A 253 -19.93 18.90 -18.90
N THR A 254 -20.10 18.39 -20.11
CA THR A 254 -20.91 17.18 -20.40
C THR A 254 -20.07 15.91 -20.50
N GLY A 255 -18.77 15.96 -20.17
CA GLY A 255 -17.84 14.83 -20.29
C GLY A 255 -17.37 14.58 -21.73
N VAL A 256 -17.89 15.35 -22.69
CA VAL A 256 -17.46 15.34 -24.10
C VAL A 256 -16.13 16.09 -24.21
N LEU A 257 -15.21 15.57 -25.04
CA LEU A 257 -13.94 16.24 -25.32
C LEU A 257 -14.15 17.49 -26.19
N LEU A 258 -13.52 18.58 -25.78
CA LEU A 258 -13.49 19.87 -26.47
C LEU A 258 -12.06 20.18 -26.86
N ASP A 259 -11.86 20.58 -28.11
CA ASP A 259 -10.56 21.07 -28.57
C ASP A 259 -10.26 22.43 -27.93
N VAL A 260 -9.04 22.56 -27.41
CA VAL A 260 -8.52 23.76 -26.78
C VAL A 260 -7.31 24.24 -27.55
N ASN A 261 -7.35 25.50 -27.98
CA ASN A 261 -6.35 26.08 -28.85
C ASN A 261 -5.06 26.43 -28.09
N ASN A 262 -3.98 26.49 -28.87
CA ASN A 262 -2.57 26.68 -28.53
C ASN A 262 -2.21 27.79 -27.51
N ALA A 263 -3.07 28.80 -27.29
CA ALA A 263 -2.79 29.88 -26.34
C ALA A 263 -3.03 29.46 -24.88
N ASP A 264 -4.02 28.59 -24.65
CA ASP A 264 -4.49 28.19 -23.32
C ASP A 264 -3.74 26.96 -22.77
N THR A 265 -3.02 26.23 -23.63
CA THR A 265 -2.33 24.98 -23.28
C THR A 265 -0.88 25.02 -23.73
N ARG A 266 0.02 25.13 -22.74
CA ARG A 266 1.47 25.25 -22.93
C ARG A 266 2.18 24.08 -22.28
N GLN A 267 3.06 23.41 -23.03
CA GLN A 267 4.04 22.52 -22.44
C GLN A 267 5.27 23.35 -22.04
N TYR A 268 5.64 23.29 -20.77
CA TYR A 268 6.81 23.99 -20.25
C TYR A 268 8.04 23.09 -20.23
N TRP A 269 9.19 23.70 -20.46
CA TRP A 269 10.48 23.04 -20.59
C TRP A 269 11.55 23.77 -19.78
N PHE A 270 12.43 23.02 -19.13
CA PHE A 270 13.66 23.53 -18.55
C PHE A 270 14.84 23.15 -19.43
N CYS A 271 15.66 24.12 -19.84
CA CYS A 271 16.88 23.83 -20.57
C CYS A 271 18.00 23.43 -19.60
N ILE A 272 18.35 22.14 -19.54
CA ILE A 272 19.42 21.63 -18.68
C ILE A 272 20.82 21.78 -19.29
N ARG A 273 20.92 21.97 -20.61
CA ARG A 273 22.18 22.20 -21.32
C ARG A 273 21.92 23.06 -22.55
N ALA A 274 22.78 24.05 -22.79
CA ALA A 274 22.64 24.90 -23.96
C ALA A 274 22.61 24.08 -25.26
N THR A 275 21.76 24.48 -26.20
CA THR A 275 21.53 23.76 -27.46
C THR A 275 20.96 24.70 -28.53
N SER A 276 21.10 24.34 -29.80
CA SER A 276 20.44 25.01 -30.93
C SER A 276 19.16 24.29 -31.40
N THR A 277 18.88 23.10 -30.88
CA THR A 277 17.70 22.31 -31.22
C THR A 277 16.55 22.60 -30.25
N ALA A 278 15.35 22.82 -30.78
CA ALA A 278 14.16 23.12 -29.99
C ALA A 278 13.78 22.01 -28.99
N PRO A 279 12.99 22.34 -27.95
CA PRO A 279 12.50 21.36 -26.98
C PRO A 279 11.64 20.27 -27.64
N SER A 280 11.88 19.03 -27.26
CA SER A 280 11.08 17.86 -27.63
C SER A 280 11.27 16.75 -26.59
N ASP A 281 10.40 15.75 -26.61
CA ASP A 281 10.49 14.60 -25.70
C ASP A 281 11.75 13.74 -25.90
N THR A 282 12.40 13.83 -27.07
CA THR A 282 13.65 13.13 -27.38
C THR A 282 14.89 13.98 -27.11
N ASN A 283 14.73 15.29 -26.93
CA ASN A 283 15.84 16.21 -26.73
C ASN A 283 16.28 16.21 -25.25
N SER A 284 17.34 15.44 -24.96
CA SER A 284 17.94 15.36 -23.62
C SER A 284 18.45 16.69 -23.05
N ALA A 285 18.54 17.77 -23.86
CA ALA A 285 18.86 19.10 -23.37
C ALA A 285 17.71 19.77 -22.62
N PHE A 286 16.49 19.20 -22.69
CA PHE A 286 15.32 19.71 -22.00
C PHE A 286 14.70 18.69 -21.06
N ARG A 287 14.00 19.20 -20.04
CA ARG A 287 13.11 18.44 -19.18
C ARG A 287 11.74 19.08 -19.16
N LYS A 288 10.69 18.27 -19.18
CA LYS A 288 9.32 18.75 -19.01
C LYS A 288 9.10 19.25 -17.59
N ILE A 289 8.32 20.33 -17.48
CA ILE A 289 7.88 20.93 -16.22
C ILE A 289 6.36 20.94 -16.20
N ARG A 290 5.81 20.71 -15.02
CA ARG A 290 4.41 20.97 -14.70
C ARG A 290 4.30 22.24 -13.88
N VAL A 291 3.18 22.92 -14.02
CA VAL A 291 2.90 24.14 -13.28
C VAL A 291 1.74 23.91 -12.33
N TYR A 292 1.80 24.54 -11.16
CA TYR A 292 0.70 24.53 -10.20
C TYR A 292 0.24 25.94 -9.83
N GLN A 293 -0.98 26.05 -9.33
CA GLN A 293 -1.54 27.26 -8.73
C GLN A 293 -2.11 26.97 -7.34
N ALA A 294 -2.36 28.00 -6.53
CA ALA A 294 -3.06 27.81 -5.26
C ALA A 294 -4.51 27.34 -5.51
N PHE A 295 -5.00 26.43 -4.67
CA PHE A 295 -6.41 26.07 -4.69
C PHE A 295 -7.28 27.25 -4.24
N SER A 296 -8.40 27.44 -4.92
CA SER A 296 -9.45 28.41 -4.60
C SER A 296 -10.79 27.70 -4.77
N THR A 297 -11.71 27.96 -3.83
CA THR A 297 -13.07 27.42 -3.86
C THR A 297 -13.89 27.93 -5.06
N SER A 298 -13.49 29.06 -5.65
CA SER A 298 -14.05 29.64 -6.87
C SER A 298 -13.23 29.36 -8.13
N GLY A 299 -12.15 28.58 -8.01
CA GLY A 299 -11.25 28.26 -9.11
C GLY A 299 -11.84 27.24 -10.10
N ALA A 300 -11.56 27.43 -11.39
CA ALA A 300 -11.83 26.42 -12.41
C ALA A 300 -10.57 25.59 -12.67
N TYR A 301 -10.70 24.26 -12.64
CA TYR A 301 -9.61 23.32 -12.86
C TYR A 301 -10.01 22.27 -13.89
N TYR A 302 -9.13 22.00 -14.84
CA TYR A 302 -9.40 21.19 -16.01
C TYR A 302 -8.57 19.91 -16.04
N GLY A 303 -9.24 18.84 -16.45
CA GLY A 303 -8.62 17.59 -16.87
C GLY A 303 -8.63 17.50 -18.39
N TYR A 304 -7.55 16.94 -18.92
CA TYR A 304 -7.29 16.77 -20.34
C TYR A 304 -7.20 15.29 -20.69
N ARG A 305 -7.41 14.98 -21.96
CA ARG A 305 -7.21 13.63 -22.51
C ARG A 305 -5.77 13.17 -22.29
N ASP A 306 -4.82 14.07 -22.53
CA ASP A 306 -3.43 13.89 -22.10
C ASP A 306 -3.27 14.38 -20.66
N LYS A 307 -3.06 13.42 -19.75
CA LYS A 307 -2.92 13.67 -18.31
C LYS A 307 -1.72 14.57 -17.96
N ALA A 308 -0.75 14.73 -18.87
CA ALA A 308 0.37 15.65 -18.73
C ALA A 308 -0.07 17.13 -18.62
N PHE A 309 -1.27 17.47 -19.13
CA PHE A 309 -1.80 18.83 -19.13
C PHE A 309 -2.84 19.08 -18.04
N ASN A 310 -3.18 18.06 -17.24
CA ASN A 310 -4.13 18.21 -16.13
C ASN A 310 -3.66 19.27 -15.15
N ASP A 311 -4.58 20.12 -14.71
CA ASP A 311 -4.28 21.17 -13.77
C ASP A 311 -3.80 20.58 -12.44
N VAL A 312 -2.81 21.26 -11.87
CA VAL A 312 -2.25 20.94 -10.55
C VAL A 312 -2.49 22.11 -9.61
N VAL A 313 -2.96 21.81 -8.40
CA VAL A 313 -3.25 22.81 -7.37
C VAL A 313 -2.54 22.48 -6.07
N LEU A 314 -2.21 23.50 -5.30
CA LEU A 314 -1.67 23.37 -3.95
C LEU A 314 -2.77 23.69 -2.93
N GLN A 315 -3.07 22.76 -2.03
CA GLN A 315 -3.93 22.98 -0.87
C GLN A 315 -3.31 22.34 0.36
N SER A 316 -3.20 23.09 1.46
CA SER A 316 -2.71 22.59 2.75
C SER A 316 -1.36 21.85 2.66
N GLY A 317 -0.44 22.33 1.82
CA GLY A 317 0.90 21.72 1.63
C GLY A 317 0.94 20.49 0.71
N VAL A 318 -0.19 20.08 0.13
CA VAL A 318 -0.29 18.93 -0.76
C VAL A 318 -0.61 19.38 -2.18
N PHE A 319 0.10 18.80 -3.15
CA PHE A 319 -0.12 19.01 -4.58
C PHE A 319 -1.15 18.02 -5.09
N TRP A 320 -2.24 18.52 -5.66
CA TRP A 320 -3.36 17.75 -6.19
C TRP A 320 -3.46 17.95 -7.70
N ARG A 321 -3.55 16.85 -8.44
CA ARG A 321 -3.78 16.82 -9.89
C ARG A 321 -5.20 16.36 -10.15
N VAL A 322 -5.87 17.01 -11.10
CA VAL A 322 -7.17 16.54 -11.60
C VAL A 322 -7.01 15.18 -12.29
N GLN A 323 -7.81 14.16 -11.95
CA GLN A 323 -7.83 12.85 -12.62
C GLN A 323 -8.95 12.71 -13.64
N ARG A 324 -10.14 13.15 -13.25
CA ARG A 324 -11.34 13.18 -14.07
C ARG A 324 -11.89 14.58 -13.97
N THR A 325 -12.22 15.17 -15.10
CA THR A 325 -13.12 16.32 -15.09
C THR A 325 -14.44 15.89 -14.47
N SER A 326 -14.86 16.60 -13.44
CA SER A 326 -16.28 16.63 -13.12
C SER A 326 -17.01 17.15 -14.35
N LEU A 327 -18.03 16.42 -14.80
CA LEU A 327 -19.08 17.06 -15.58
C LEU A 327 -19.53 18.29 -14.78
N THR A 328 -19.59 19.43 -15.45
CA THR A 328 -19.67 20.79 -14.89
C THR A 328 -18.41 21.17 -14.12
N GLY A 329 -17.85 22.35 -14.40
CA GLY A 329 -17.13 23.05 -13.34
C GLY A 329 -18.06 23.04 -12.12
N TYR A 330 -17.73 22.25 -11.10
CA TYR A 330 -18.75 21.86 -10.15
C TYR A 330 -18.99 23.04 -9.21
N GLY A 331 -20.04 23.79 -9.50
CA GLY A 331 -20.71 24.75 -8.62
C GLY A 331 -21.38 24.07 -7.43
N GLY A 332 -20.70 23.11 -6.80
CA GLY A 332 -20.91 22.76 -5.41
C GLY A 332 -19.66 23.22 -4.68
N THR A 333 -19.80 24.14 -3.73
CA THR A 333 -18.70 24.74 -2.97
C THR A 333 -17.71 23.69 -2.46
N GLN A 334 -16.67 23.37 -3.24
CA GLN A 334 -15.59 22.49 -2.77
C GLN A 334 -14.76 23.31 -1.81
N THR A 335 -15.02 23.12 -0.52
CA THR A 335 -14.24 23.76 0.54
C THR A 335 -12.88 23.09 0.72
N SER A 336 -12.74 21.82 0.32
CA SER A 336 -11.49 21.06 0.42
C SER A 336 -11.33 19.96 -0.64
N ILE A 337 -10.07 19.64 -0.97
CA ILE A 337 -9.67 18.55 -1.85
C ILE A 337 -9.06 17.40 -1.04
N SER A 338 -9.40 16.17 -1.42
CA SER A 338 -8.82 14.93 -0.92
C SER A 338 -8.70 13.88 -2.05
N GLU A 339 -7.97 12.79 -1.81
CA GLU A 339 -7.79 11.71 -2.80
C GLU A 339 -9.13 11.03 -3.09
N ASN A 340 -9.56 11.03 -4.35
CA ASN A 340 -10.80 10.43 -4.81
C ASN A 340 -10.76 10.21 -6.34
N ILE A 341 -11.91 9.97 -6.96
CA ILE A 341 -12.00 9.73 -8.41
C ILE A 341 -11.72 10.98 -9.27
N TYR A 342 -11.79 12.18 -8.71
CA TYR A 342 -11.58 13.46 -9.39
C TYR A 342 -10.19 14.05 -9.11
N TRP A 343 -9.64 13.79 -7.92
CA TRP A 343 -8.39 14.38 -7.46
C TRP A 343 -7.43 13.31 -6.98
N THR A 344 -6.17 13.50 -7.35
CA THR A 344 -5.09 12.61 -6.91
C THR A 344 -3.85 13.39 -6.54
N LYS A 345 -3.02 12.86 -5.64
CA LYS A 345 -1.71 13.45 -5.38
C LYS A 345 -0.88 13.57 -6.66
N ALA A 346 -0.43 14.79 -6.94
CA ALA A 346 0.42 15.11 -8.08
C ALA A 346 1.91 14.83 -7.80
N ASP A 347 2.35 15.04 -6.55
CA ASP A 347 3.68 14.66 -6.11
C ASP A 347 3.75 13.15 -5.89
N ARG A 348 4.53 12.47 -6.75
CA ARG A 348 4.68 11.02 -6.77
C ARG A 348 6.13 10.67 -7.08
N CYS A 349 6.67 9.68 -6.40
CA CYS A 349 8.06 9.25 -6.64
C CYS A 349 8.15 8.38 -7.89
N GLY A 350 9.03 8.74 -8.83
CA GLY A 350 9.37 7.95 -10.03
C GLY A 350 10.17 6.66 -9.74
N LYS A 351 10.48 6.39 -8.46
CA LYS A 351 11.14 5.16 -7.95
C LYS A 351 12.56 4.92 -8.46
N GLN A 352 13.19 5.83 -9.19
CA GLN A 352 14.59 5.69 -9.61
C GLN A 352 15.53 6.52 -8.73
N ILE A 353 16.82 6.19 -8.74
CA ILE A 353 17.84 7.02 -8.07
C ILE A 353 17.84 8.44 -8.66
N THR A 354 17.65 8.56 -9.97
CA THR A 354 17.50 9.84 -10.68
C THR A 354 16.33 10.67 -10.13
N SER A 355 15.19 10.03 -9.83
CA SER A 355 14.03 10.66 -9.18
C SER A 355 14.36 11.21 -7.80
N CYS A 356 15.15 10.47 -7.01
CA CYS A 356 15.57 10.90 -5.68
C CYS A 356 16.59 12.02 -5.73
N ARG A 357 17.52 12.01 -6.71
CA ARG A 357 18.45 13.13 -6.92
C ARG A 357 17.71 14.42 -7.21
N LEU A 358 16.64 14.40 -8.01
CA LEU A 358 15.86 15.62 -8.27
C LEU A 358 15.22 16.23 -7.02
N ARG A 359 14.99 15.44 -5.98
CA ARG A 359 14.43 15.90 -4.70
C ARG A 359 15.53 16.30 -3.72
N PHE A 360 16.38 15.35 -3.33
CA PHE A 360 17.36 15.55 -2.26
C PHE A 360 18.58 16.38 -2.69
N GLN A 361 18.87 16.44 -4.00
CA GLN A 361 19.92 17.28 -4.58
C GLN A 361 19.33 18.48 -5.33
N ALA A 362 18.10 18.89 -5.02
CA ALA A 362 17.47 20.02 -5.66
C ALA A 362 18.25 21.31 -5.39
N LYS A 363 18.41 22.14 -6.42
CA LYS A 363 19.06 23.44 -6.36
C LYS A 363 18.04 24.52 -6.71
N LEU A 364 18.06 25.64 -6.00
CA LEU A 364 17.25 26.81 -6.37
C LEU A 364 17.67 27.35 -7.74
N HIS A 365 16.70 27.88 -8.48
CA HIS A 365 16.98 28.58 -9.72
C HIS A 365 17.76 29.86 -9.43
N PRO A 366 18.83 30.19 -10.18
CA PRO A 366 19.68 31.34 -9.86
C PRO A 366 18.96 32.70 -9.96
N SER A 367 17.92 32.80 -10.78
CA SER A 367 17.25 34.08 -11.10
C SER A 367 15.73 34.06 -11.00
N VAL A 368 15.11 32.91 -10.71
CA VAL A 368 13.64 32.79 -10.67
C VAL A 368 13.27 32.40 -9.25
N SER A 369 12.74 33.38 -8.50
CA SER A 369 12.40 33.21 -7.09
C SER A 369 11.40 32.07 -6.90
N GLY A 370 11.66 31.20 -5.92
CA GLY A 370 10.82 30.05 -5.60
C GLY A 370 10.82 28.92 -6.64
N ALA A 371 11.58 29.04 -7.73
CA ALA A 371 11.77 27.97 -8.69
C ALA A 371 13.03 27.16 -8.38
N PHE A 372 13.08 25.94 -8.89
CA PHE A 372 14.25 25.07 -8.81
C PHE A 372 14.89 24.94 -10.18
N SER A 373 16.22 24.81 -10.18
CA SER A 373 16.92 24.30 -11.35
C SER A 373 16.62 22.81 -11.48
N ALA A 374 16.36 22.33 -12.70
CA ALA A 374 16.29 20.89 -12.96
C ALA A 374 17.69 20.22 -12.99
N LEU A 375 18.74 20.99 -12.68
CA LEU A 375 20.09 20.49 -12.41
C LEU A 375 20.24 20.06 -10.95
N GLN A 376 21.03 19.01 -10.73
CA GLN A 376 21.22 18.38 -9.43
C GLN A 376 22.54 18.84 -8.80
N ASP A 377 22.51 19.09 -7.50
CA ASP A 377 23.70 19.34 -6.68
C ASP A 377 24.40 18.01 -6.32
N ASN A 378 25.34 17.59 -7.17
CA ASN A 378 26.07 16.34 -6.98
C ASN A 378 27.00 16.33 -5.74
N THR A 379 27.16 17.47 -5.04
CA THR A 379 27.94 17.51 -3.78
C THR A 379 27.15 16.98 -2.60
N LYS A 380 25.81 16.96 -2.68
CA LYS A 380 24.94 16.44 -1.63
C LYS A 380 24.77 14.94 -1.77
N ALA A 381 25.10 14.20 -0.71
CA ALA A 381 24.78 12.78 -0.64
C ALA A 381 23.26 12.56 -0.58
N LEU A 382 22.79 11.47 -1.16
CA LEU A 382 21.43 11.00 -0.87
C LEU A 382 21.37 10.53 0.59
N PRO A 383 20.23 10.70 1.29
CA PRO A 383 20.12 10.34 2.71
C PRO A 383 20.12 8.83 2.96
N PHE A 384 20.36 8.04 1.93
CA PHE A 384 20.36 6.59 1.95
C PHE A 384 21.42 6.04 0.99
N GLY A 385 21.90 4.83 1.28
CA GLY A 385 22.77 4.08 0.36
C GLY A 385 22.05 3.72 -0.95
N GLY A 386 22.82 3.46 -2.00
CA GLY A 386 22.25 3.02 -3.29
C GLY A 386 21.35 1.79 -3.15
N TYR A 387 20.36 1.63 -4.03
CA TYR A 387 19.47 0.47 -3.95
C TYR A 387 20.22 -0.83 -4.24
N PRO A 388 19.86 -1.94 -3.58
CA PRO A 388 20.46 -3.24 -3.89
C PRO A 388 20.28 -3.58 -5.37
N GLY A 389 21.32 -4.12 -6.02
CA GLY A 389 21.30 -4.46 -7.45
C GLY A 389 21.47 -3.26 -8.40
N VAL A 390 21.67 -2.04 -7.89
CA VAL A 390 22.11 -0.91 -8.73
C VAL A 390 23.60 -1.08 -9.01
N ILE A 391 23.98 -1.05 -10.29
CA ILE A 391 25.39 -0.88 -10.68
C ILE A 391 25.84 0.47 -10.13
N GLN A 392 26.53 0.46 -8.99
CA GLN A 392 27.24 1.63 -8.51
C GLN A 392 28.32 1.92 -9.54
N ARG A 393 28.10 2.91 -10.41
CA ARG A 393 29.19 3.53 -11.16
C ARG A 393 30.06 4.25 -10.14
N ARG A 394 30.98 3.52 -9.51
CA ARG A 394 32.14 4.10 -8.86
C ARG A 394 32.89 4.84 -9.98
N ARG A 395 32.96 6.16 -9.87
CA ARG A 395 33.89 6.96 -10.66
C ARG A 395 35.27 6.84 -10.04
#